data_AF-W3AR52-F1
#
_entry.id   AF-W3AR52-F1
#
_cell.length_a   1.000
_cell.length_b   1.000
_cell.length_c   1.000
_cell.angle_alpha   90.00
_cell.angle_beta   90.00
_cell.angle_gamma   90.00
#
_symmetry.space_group_name_H-M   'P 1'
#
loop_
_entity.id
_entity.type
_entity.pdbx_description
1 polymer ?
#
loop_
_entity_poly.entity_id
_entity_poly.type
_entity_poly.pdbx_seq_one_letter_code
_entity_poly.pdbx_strand_id
1 'polypeptide(L)'
;MLKKLIISIVGFVMALSITALAEPYINLTTWYDGGYEHASMDGINEYTGEVMWSTYLGAAQATELEAAQYLGNSYGNAYVLFDGAVYMIDPYTGYINWVNPDFGGRSASWAFSSSGKLYMCGYYGPDFYVMDSYGNTLSRVHSLSDYYFWPNELYFTYGDNICLVYSGSVSGDGYYPLEFDVTKYFGVVQY
;
A
#
# COMPACT_ATOMS: atom_id res chain seq x y z
N MET A 1 -0.54 -42.64 35.08
CA MET A 1 -1.29 -41.37 34.96
C MET A 1 -0.39 -40.18 34.63
N LEU A 2 0.76 -40.01 35.28
CA LEU A 2 1.67 -38.86 35.08
C LEU A 2 2.15 -38.63 33.63
N LYS A 3 2.51 -39.69 32.88
CA LYS A 3 2.95 -39.57 31.47
C LYS A 3 1.87 -39.01 30.53
N LYS A 4 0.59 -39.33 30.75
CA LYS A 4 -0.52 -38.80 29.93
C LYS A 4 -0.78 -37.33 30.22
N LEU A 5 -0.61 -36.91 31.47
CA LEU A 5 -0.76 -35.51 31.88
C LEU A 5 0.35 -34.63 31.28
N ILE A 6 1.61 -35.10 31.30
CA ILE A 6 2.75 -34.37 30.73
C ILE A 6 2.61 -34.19 29.21
N ILE A 7 2.21 -35.24 28.48
CA ILE A 7 1.99 -35.15 27.03
C ILE A 7 0.85 -34.17 26.70
N SER A 8 -0.22 -34.17 27.50
CA SER A 8 -1.35 -33.26 27.31
C SER A 8 -0.98 -31.80 27.58
N ILE A 9 -0.17 -31.53 28.60
CA ILE A 9 0.30 -30.17 28.93
C ILE A 9 1.29 -29.67 27.88
N VAL A 10 2.23 -30.50 27.44
CA VAL A 10 3.20 -30.12 26.40
C VAL A 10 2.49 -29.85 25.07
N GLY A 11 1.50 -30.67 24.68
CA GLY A 11 0.70 -30.44 23.49
C GLY A 11 -0.12 -29.13 23.56
N PHE A 12 -0.70 -28.83 24.73
CA PHE A 12 -1.46 -27.60 24.94
C PHE A 12 -0.57 -26.35 24.92
N VAL A 13 0.61 -26.40 25.55
CA VAL A 13 1.58 -25.29 25.55
C VAL A 13 2.12 -25.04 24.14
N MET A 14 2.42 -26.10 23.37
CA MET A 14 2.86 -25.94 21.98
C MET A 14 1.76 -25.33 21.10
N ALA A 15 0.51 -25.77 21.23
CA ALA A 15 -0.61 -25.19 20.48
C ALA A 15 -0.83 -23.71 20.82
N LEU A 16 -0.73 -23.32 22.10
CA LEU A 16 -0.82 -21.92 22.53
C LEU A 16 0.36 -21.07 22.02
N SER A 17 1.56 -21.65 21.92
CA SER A 17 2.73 -20.93 21.42
C SER A 17 2.69 -20.69 19.91
N ILE A 18 2.03 -21.56 19.14
CA ILE A 18 1.90 -21.41 17.68
C ILE A 18 0.87 -20.32 17.35
N THR A 19 -0.24 -20.24 18.10
CA THR A 19 -1.23 -19.17 17.90
C THR A 19 -0.72 -17.79 18.32
N ALA A 20 0.19 -17.72 19.29
CA ALA A 20 0.81 -16.46 19.74
C ALA A 20 1.96 -15.95 18.83
N LEU A 21 2.39 -16.74 17.84
CA LEU A 21 3.50 -16.42 16.92
C LEU A 21 3.07 -16.31 15.45
N ALA A 22 1.77 -16.40 15.17
CA ALA A 22 1.27 -16.35 13.81
C ALA A 22 1.50 -14.97 13.18
N GLU A 23 2.06 -14.94 11.97
CA GLU A 23 2.11 -13.70 11.21
C GLU A 23 0.70 -13.41 10.66
N PRO A 24 0.19 -12.19 10.86
CA PRO A 24 -1.13 -11.83 10.39
C PRO A 24 -1.12 -11.69 8.86
N TYR A 25 -2.02 -12.41 8.19
CA TYR A 25 -2.39 -12.12 6.82
C TYR A 25 -3.23 -10.85 6.79
N ILE A 26 -2.78 -9.86 6.01
CA ILE A 26 -3.46 -8.57 5.92
C ILE A 26 -4.44 -8.57 4.76
N ASN A 27 -5.67 -8.18 5.03
CA ASN A 27 -6.74 -8.09 4.05
C ASN A 27 -7.35 -6.68 4.03
N LEU A 28 -7.54 -6.15 2.83
CA LEU A 28 -8.37 -4.96 2.62
C LEU A 28 -9.78 -5.41 2.20
N THR A 29 -10.77 -4.91 2.92
CA THR A 29 -12.19 -5.08 2.58
C THR A 29 -12.77 -3.73 2.17
N THR A 30 -13.35 -3.66 0.97
CA THR A 30 -14.07 -2.48 0.49
C THR A 30 -15.54 -2.79 0.24
N TRP A 31 -16.41 -1.80 0.44
CA TRP A 31 -17.84 -1.91 0.13
C TRP A 31 -18.44 -0.55 -0.20
N TYR A 32 -19.58 -0.55 -0.88
CA TYR A 32 -20.28 0.66 -1.28
C TYR A 32 -21.60 0.82 -0.51
N ASP A 33 -21.81 2.00 0.06
CA ASP A 33 -23.07 2.39 0.71
C ASP A 33 -23.31 3.89 0.54
N GLY A 34 -24.55 4.28 0.25
CA GLY A 34 -24.95 5.70 0.20
C GLY A 34 -24.18 6.61 -0.77
N GLY A 35 -23.55 6.07 -1.82
CA GLY A 35 -22.68 6.85 -2.74
C GLY A 35 -21.26 7.06 -2.21
N TYR A 36 -20.85 6.28 -1.21
CA TYR A 36 -19.50 6.26 -0.66
C TYR A 36 -18.87 4.87 -0.84
N GLU A 37 -17.56 4.87 -1.06
CA GLU A 37 -16.70 3.70 -0.93
C GLU A 37 -16.15 3.68 0.49
N HIS A 38 -16.36 2.59 1.19
CA HIS A 38 -15.87 2.35 2.54
C HIS A 38 -14.72 1.35 2.51
N ALA A 39 -13.79 1.48 3.45
CA ALA A 39 -12.65 0.57 3.56
C ALA A 39 -12.34 0.18 5.01
N SER A 40 -11.99 -1.09 5.20
CA SER A 40 -11.45 -1.63 6.45
C SER A 40 -10.25 -2.50 6.16
N MET A 41 -9.23 -2.41 7.00
CA MET A 41 -8.10 -3.33 7.03
C MET A 41 -8.32 -4.35 8.12
N ASP A 42 -8.06 -5.62 7.84
CA ASP A 42 -8.18 -6.71 8.79
C ASP A 42 -6.85 -7.45 8.90
N GLY A 43 -6.45 -7.79 10.12
CA GLY A 43 -5.38 -8.75 10.39
C GLY A 43 -6.00 -10.10 10.71
N ILE A 44 -5.65 -11.11 9.92
CA ILE A 44 -6.23 -12.45 10.01
C ILE A 44 -5.15 -13.42 10.42
N ASN A 45 -5.42 -14.26 11.41
CA ASN A 45 -4.50 -15.32 11.80
C ASN A 45 -4.34 -16.32 10.64
N GLU A 46 -3.12 -16.45 10.11
CA GLU A 46 -2.85 -17.29 8.94
C GLU A 46 -3.19 -18.78 9.13
N TYR A 47 -3.18 -19.29 10.37
CA TYR A 47 -3.43 -20.70 10.66
C TYR A 47 -4.89 -21.00 10.98
N THR A 48 -5.60 -20.09 11.66
CA THR A 48 -6.99 -20.31 12.07
C THR A 48 -8.01 -19.65 11.15
N GLY A 49 -7.60 -18.63 10.38
CA GLY A 49 -8.48 -17.79 9.59
C GLY A 49 -9.34 -16.83 10.43
N GLU A 50 -9.08 -16.73 11.73
CA GLU A 50 -9.81 -15.82 12.62
C GLU A 50 -9.29 -14.38 12.48
N VAL A 51 -10.23 -13.43 12.49
CA VAL A 51 -9.89 -12.00 12.51
C VAL A 51 -9.31 -11.66 13.89
N MET A 52 -8.06 -11.20 13.90
CA MET A 52 -7.34 -10.74 15.08
C MET A 52 -7.69 -9.29 15.42
N TRP A 53 -7.83 -8.45 14.39
CA TRP A 53 -8.21 -7.05 14.49
C TRP A 53 -8.85 -6.57 13.19
N SER A 54 -9.62 -5.48 13.30
CA SER A 54 -10.21 -4.75 12.18
C SER A 54 -10.07 -3.24 12.41
N THR A 55 -9.59 -2.53 11.40
CA THR A 55 -9.32 -1.09 11.41
C THR A 55 -10.09 -0.43 10.28
N TYR A 56 -11.17 0.26 10.63
CA TYR A 56 -11.95 1.04 9.68
C TYR A 56 -11.20 2.31 9.26
N LEU A 57 -10.99 2.49 7.96
CA LEU A 57 -10.24 3.62 7.39
C LEU A 57 -11.13 4.84 7.15
N GLY A 58 -12.40 4.62 6.80
CA GLY A 58 -13.37 5.69 6.58
C GLY A 58 -14.32 5.43 5.42
N ALA A 59 -14.95 6.52 4.97
CA ALA A 59 -15.83 6.57 3.81
C ALA A 59 -15.37 7.69 2.87
N ALA A 60 -15.08 7.33 1.63
CA ALA A 60 -14.67 8.25 0.57
C ALA A 60 -15.83 8.41 -0.42
N GLN A 61 -16.01 9.58 -1.03
CA GLN A 61 -17.03 9.73 -2.06
C GLN A 61 -16.75 8.73 -3.20
N ALA A 62 -17.74 7.94 -3.59
CA ALA A 62 -17.58 6.96 -4.66
C ALA A 62 -17.36 7.69 -6.00
N THR A 63 -16.35 7.24 -6.73
CA THR A 63 -15.99 7.71 -8.07
C THR A 63 -15.81 6.53 -9.00
N GLU A 64 -15.48 6.79 -10.26
CA GLU A 64 -14.99 5.79 -11.22
C GLU A 64 -13.64 5.18 -10.81
N LEU A 65 -12.87 5.87 -9.97
CA LEU A 65 -11.60 5.40 -9.42
C LEU A 65 -11.79 4.77 -8.05
N GLU A 66 -11.03 3.69 -7.79
CA GLU A 66 -10.95 3.06 -6.48
C GLU A 66 -10.25 4.00 -5.48
N ALA A 67 -10.90 4.26 -4.35
CA ALA A 67 -10.36 5.10 -3.29
C ALA A 67 -9.43 4.33 -2.36
N ALA A 68 -9.58 3.01 -2.26
CA ALA A 68 -8.83 2.16 -1.34
C ALA A 68 -8.00 1.09 -2.06
N GLN A 69 -6.70 1.00 -1.78
CA GLN A 69 -5.82 -0.05 -2.30
C GLN A 69 -4.82 -0.51 -1.25
N TYR A 70 -4.72 -1.82 -1.05
CA TYR A 70 -3.67 -2.40 -0.20
C TYR A 70 -2.35 -2.39 -0.97
N LEU A 71 -1.40 -1.59 -0.49
CA LEU A 71 -0.13 -1.39 -1.15
C LEU A 71 0.87 -2.51 -0.85
N GLY A 72 0.59 -3.33 0.17
CA GLY A 72 1.44 -4.44 0.59
C GLY A 72 2.20 -4.17 1.88
N ASN A 73 3.05 -5.12 2.23
CA ASN A 73 3.93 -5.03 3.40
C ASN A 73 5.33 -4.56 2.98
N SER A 74 5.90 -3.63 3.75
CA SER A 74 7.28 -3.17 3.58
C SER A 74 7.89 -2.93 4.95
N TYR A 75 9.10 -3.47 5.18
CA TYR A 75 9.80 -3.33 6.46
C TYR A 75 8.96 -3.70 7.70
N GLY A 76 8.15 -4.76 7.60
CA GLY A 76 7.31 -5.24 8.69
C GLY A 76 6.08 -4.38 8.98
N ASN A 77 5.73 -3.42 8.11
CA ASN A 77 4.53 -2.61 8.24
C ASN A 77 3.61 -2.81 7.03
N ALA A 78 2.30 -2.73 7.26
CA ALA A 78 1.29 -2.77 6.20
C ALA A 78 0.99 -1.35 5.70
N TYR A 79 0.88 -1.18 4.39
CA TYR A 79 0.58 0.11 3.76
C TYR A 79 -0.73 0.04 2.99
N VAL A 80 -1.56 1.06 3.15
CA VAL A 80 -2.83 1.18 2.42
C VAL A 80 -3.02 2.61 1.95
N LEU A 81 -3.42 2.77 0.69
CA LEU A 81 -3.96 4.02 0.17
C LEU A 81 -5.45 4.05 0.50
N PHE A 82 -5.92 5.14 1.10
CA PHE A 82 -7.34 5.42 1.26
C PHE A 82 -7.62 6.91 1.07
N ASP A 83 -8.54 7.23 0.15
CA ASP A 83 -9.02 8.60 -0.14
C ASP A 83 -7.89 9.63 -0.35
N GLY A 84 -6.85 9.24 -1.09
CA GLY A 84 -5.70 10.11 -1.35
C GLY A 84 -4.67 10.18 -0.23
N ALA A 85 -4.87 9.51 0.90
CA ALA A 85 -3.89 9.42 1.98
C ALA A 85 -3.26 8.03 2.06
N VAL A 86 -1.96 7.97 2.35
CA VAL A 86 -1.24 6.73 2.63
C VAL A 86 -1.17 6.50 4.14
N TYR A 87 -1.57 5.33 4.57
CA TYR A 87 -1.56 4.91 5.97
C TYR A 87 -0.49 3.84 6.16
N MET A 88 0.25 3.93 7.25
CA MET A 88 1.08 2.83 7.75
C MET A 88 0.43 2.22 8.98
N ILE A 89 0.20 0.91 8.90
CA ILE A 89 -0.51 0.14 9.91
C ILE A 89 0.42 -0.92 10.47
N ASP A 90 0.45 -1.06 11.79
CA ASP A 90 1.08 -2.19 12.47
C ASP A 90 0.27 -3.46 12.12
N PRO A 91 0.88 -4.44 11.42
CA PRO A 91 0.16 -5.62 10.96
C PRO A 91 -0.32 -6.51 12.11
N TYR A 92 0.28 -6.44 13.30
CA TYR A 92 -0.09 -7.29 14.44
C TYR A 92 -1.23 -6.72 15.27
N THR A 93 -1.39 -5.41 15.28
CA THR A 93 -2.35 -4.74 16.17
C THR A 93 -3.45 -3.97 15.43
N GLY A 94 -3.26 -3.68 14.13
CA GLY A 94 -4.14 -2.82 13.35
C GLY A 94 -3.98 -1.34 13.68
N TYR A 95 -3.03 -0.97 14.54
CA TYR A 95 -2.81 0.41 14.93
C TYR A 95 -2.25 1.22 13.76
N ILE A 96 -2.86 2.38 13.48
CA ILE A 96 -2.35 3.34 12.50
C ILE A 96 -1.18 4.09 13.13
N ASN A 97 0.03 3.79 12.67
CA ASN A 97 1.25 4.42 13.15
C ASN A 97 1.37 5.88 12.67
N TRP A 98 1.08 6.12 11.39
CA TRP A 98 0.99 7.45 10.81
C TRP A 98 0.12 7.47 9.56
N VAL A 99 -0.26 8.68 9.16
CA VAL A 99 -1.02 8.97 7.94
C VAL A 99 -0.33 10.10 7.19
N ASN A 100 -0.08 9.92 5.91
CA ASN A 100 0.40 10.96 5.01
C ASN A 100 -0.72 11.33 4.01
N PRO A 101 -1.29 12.54 4.08
CA PRO A 101 -2.39 12.96 3.22
C PRO A 101 -1.94 13.58 1.88
N ASP A 102 -0.63 13.64 1.60
CA ASP A 102 -0.11 14.51 0.55
C ASP A 102 -0.24 13.89 -0.85
N PHE A 103 -0.41 12.57 -0.98
CA PHE A 103 -0.55 11.92 -2.29
C PHE A 103 -1.72 12.53 -3.09
N GLY A 104 -2.92 12.49 -2.52
CA GLY A 104 -4.14 13.09 -3.07
C GLY A 104 -4.70 12.41 -4.32
N GLY A 105 -4.12 11.28 -4.75
CA GLY A 105 -4.56 10.50 -5.92
C GLY A 105 -5.41 9.28 -5.56
N ARG A 106 -5.95 8.62 -6.59
CA ARG A 106 -6.74 7.38 -6.52
C ARG A 106 -6.36 6.43 -7.66
N SER A 107 -6.78 5.16 -7.60
CA SER A 107 -6.38 4.12 -8.57
C SER A 107 -4.88 4.18 -8.86
N ALA A 108 -4.09 4.10 -7.81
CA ALA A 108 -2.66 4.26 -7.86
C ALA A 108 -1.96 3.03 -8.42
N SER A 109 -0.79 3.26 -9.00
CA SER A 109 0.25 2.26 -9.23
C SER A 109 1.46 2.61 -8.39
N TRP A 110 2.16 1.61 -7.86
CA TRP A 110 3.21 1.85 -6.87
C TRP A 110 4.34 0.81 -6.91
N ALA A 111 5.47 1.19 -6.31
CA ALA A 111 6.59 0.30 -6.04
C ALA A 111 7.30 0.72 -4.75
N PHE A 112 7.76 -0.27 -3.98
CA PHE A 112 8.68 -0.04 -2.86
C PHE A 112 10.12 -0.18 -3.34
N SER A 113 11.01 0.74 -2.92
CA SER A 113 12.45 0.48 -3.02
C SER A 113 12.90 -0.48 -1.93
N SER A 114 14.07 -1.08 -2.13
CA SER A 114 14.78 -1.83 -1.11
C SER A 114 15.05 -1.01 0.15
N SER A 115 15.19 0.31 0.09
CA SER A 115 15.32 1.22 1.25
C SER A 115 14.00 1.55 1.96
N GLY A 116 12.86 1.04 1.46
CA GLY A 116 11.55 1.24 2.06
C GLY A 116 10.85 2.53 1.65
N LYS A 117 11.37 3.27 0.66
CA LYS A 117 10.65 4.39 0.05
C LYS A 117 9.49 3.86 -0.79
N LEU A 118 8.38 4.58 -0.77
CA LEU A 118 7.19 4.28 -1.56
C LEU A 118 7.10 5.27 -2.73
N TYR A 119 7.06 4.74 -3.95
CA TYR A 119 6.91 5.47 -5.20
C TYR A 119 5.52 5.19 -5.74
N MET A 120 4.79 6.23 -6.14
CA MET A 120 3.41 6.11 -6.59
C MET A 120 3.09 7.05 -7.76
N CYS A 121 2.12 6.67 -8.56
CA CYS A 121 1.38 7.56 -9.45
C CYS A 121 -0.13 7.32 -9.25
N GLY A 122 -0.96 8.31 -9.56
CA GLY A 122 -2.42 8.20 -9.50
C GLY A 122 -3.06 8.44 -10.88
N TYR A 123 -4.21 7.81 -11.13
CA TYR A 123 -4.84 7.84 -12.46
C TYR A 123 -5.25 9.25 -12.91
N TYR A 124 -5.71 10.13 -12.01
CA TYR A 124 -5.88 11.57 -12.29
C TYR A 124 -4.81 12.43 -11.64
N GLY A 125 -3.66 11.83 -11.40
CA GLY A 125 -2.54 12.42 -10.72
C GLY A 125 -2.48 12.08 -9.22
N PRO A 126 -1.36 12.41 -8.57
CA PRO A 126 -0.17 13.01 -9.18
C PRO A 126 0.52 12.05 -10.16
N ASP A 127 1.15 12.59 -11.20
CA ASP A 127 1.98 11.81 -12.11
C ASP A 127 3.07 11.06 -11.36
N PHE A 128 3.65 11.69 -10.33
CA PHE A 128 4.68 11.07 -9.53
C PHE A 128 4.65 11.55 -8.08
N TYR A 129 4.81 10.61 -7.17
CA TYR A 129 4.85 10.84 -5.73
C TYR A 129 5.88 9.91 -5.09
N VAL A 130 6.65 10.44 -4.13
CA VAL A 130 7.60 9.66 -3.35
C VAL A 130 7.52 10.04 -1.89
N MET A 131 7.56 9.02 -1.04
CA MET A 131 7.57 9.15 0.41
C MET A 131 8.68 8.27 1.00
N ASP A 132 9.28 8.71 2.10
CA ASP A 132 10.21 7.89 2.86
C ASP A 132 9.49 6.89 3.78
N SER A 133 10.26 5.99 4.40
CA SER A 133 9.75 4.98 5.32
C SER A 133 9.23 5.54 6.65
N TYR A 134 9.45 6.82 6.92
CA TYR A 134 8.94 7.51 8.11
C TYR A 134 7.63 8.27 7.83
N GLY A 135 7.10 8.17 6.61
CA GLY A 135 5.87 8.82 6.21
C GLY A 135 6.04 10.27 5.76
N ASN A 136 7.28 10.74 5.49
CA ASN A 136 7.50 12.09 4.98
C ASN A 136 7.45 12.11 3.45
N THR A 137 6.70 13.03 2.89
CA THR A 137 6.71 13.27 1.44
C THR A 137 8.04 13.86 1.02
N LEU A 138 8.71 13.19 0.10
CA LEU A 138 9.96 13.65 -0.50
C LEU A 138 9.71 14.46 -1.77
N SER A 139 8.73 14.06 -2.56
CA SER A 139 8.37 14.75 -3.80
C SER A 139 6.93 14.44 -4.22
N ARG A 140 6.28 15.42 -4.84
CA ARG A 140 4.97 15.29 -5.46
C ARG A 140 4.94 16.13 -6.73
N VAL A 141 4.94 15.46 -7.87
CA VAL A 141 4.92 16.08 -9.19
C VAL A 141 3.54 15.87 -9.78
N HIS A 142 2.81 16.96 -10.01
CA HIS A 142 1.46 16.87 -10.54
C HIS A 142 1.44 16.35 -11.98
N SER A 143 2.33 16.87 -12.82
CA SER A 143 2.48 16.45 -14.22
C SER A 143 3.96 16.44 -14.61
N LEU A 144 4.39 15.38 -15.28
CA LEU A 144 5.73 15.24 -15.89
C LEU A 144 5.73 15.60 -17.39
N SER A 145 4.55 15.62 -18.01
CA SER A 145 4.37 15.88 -19.43
C SER A 145 3.00 16.49 -19.70
N ASP A 146 2.96 17.56 -20.49
CA ASP A 146 1.70 18.15 -20.99
C ASP A 146 1.06 17.31 -22.11
N TYR A 147 1.74 16.26 -22.58
CA TYR A 147 1.30 15.44 -23.71
C TYR A 147 0.64 14.12 -23.31
N TYR A 148 0.89 13.64 -22.09
CA TYR A 148 0.47 12.32 -21.61
C TYR A 148 -0.45 12.45 -20.40
N PHE A 149 -1.45 11.59 -20.32
CA PHE A 149 -2.48 11.61 -19.28
C PHE A 149 -2.72 10.20 -18.75
N TRP A 150 -3.23 10.14 -17.52
CA TRP A 150 -3.64 8.92 -16.87
C TRP A 150 -2.51 7.90 -16.64
N PRO A 151 -1.56 8.22 -15.75
CA PRO A 151 -0.60 7.24 -15.27
C PRO A 151 -1.33 6.00 -14.73
N ASN A 152 -0.92 4.81 -15.16
CA ASN A 152 -1.56 3.56 -14.74
C ASN A 152 -0.57 2.45 -14.38
N GLU A 153 0.72 2.56 -14.74
CA GLU A 153 1.77 1.64 -14.30
C GLU A 153 3.01 2.42 -13.87
N LEU A 154 3.72 1.87 -12.89
CA LEU A 154 4.98 2.41 -12.37
C LEU A 154 5.91 1.25 -12.05
N TYR A 155 7.13 1.27 -12.59
CA TYR A 155 8.15 0.29 -12.25
C TYR A 155 9.56 0.85 -12.42
N PHE A 156 10.49 0.29 -11.65
CA PHE A 156 11.93 0.58 -11.80
C PHE A 156 12.47 -0.06 -13.07
N THR A 157 13.35 0.65 -13.78
CA THR A 157 14.09 0.12 -14.93
C THR A 157 15.54 -0.13 -14.54
N TYR A 158 16.52 0.36 -15.31
CA TYR A 158 17.94 0.27 -14.95
C TYR A 158 18.29 1.40 -13.97
N GLY A 159 19.28 1.15 -13.09
CA GLY A 159 19.52 1.91 -11.84
C GLY A 159 19.18 3.40 -11.89
N ASP A 160 18.53 3.97 -10.88
CA ASP A 160 18.03 5.33 -10.73
C ASP A 160 16.90 5.77 -11.68
N ASN A 161 16.42 4.93 -12.59
CA ASN A 161 15.29 5.27 -13.45
C ASN A 161 13.97 4.60 -13.01
N ILE A 162 12.87 5.32 -13.23
CA ILE A 162 11.51 4.80 -13.19
C ILE A 162 10.86 5.02 -14.55
N CYS A 163 10.07 4.03 -14.99
CA CYS A 163 9.15 4.15 -16.09
C CYS A 163 7.73 4.35 -15.54
N LEU A 164 7.09 5.45 -15.95
CA LEU A 164 5.65 5.65 -15.80
C LEU A 164 4.97 5.36 -17.12
N VAL A 165 3.94 4.52 -17.09
CA VAL A 165 3.11 4.26 -18.26
C VAL A 165 1.83 5.07 -18.14
N TYR A 166 1.50 5.77 -19.20
CA TYR A 166 0.26 6.54 -19.34
C TYR A 166 -0.69 5.82 -20.28
N SER A 167 -1.98 5.85 -19.95
CA SER A 167 -3.07 5.29 -20.76
C SER A 167 -3.58 6.23 -21.85
N GLY A 168 -3.17 7.50 -21.84
CA GLY A 168 -3.67 8.52 -22.75
C GLY A 168 -2.61 9.51 -23.17
N SER A 169 -2.88 10.17 -24.30
CA SER A 169 -2.09 11.29 -24.81
C SER A 169 -2.99 12.29 -25.53
N VAL A 170 -2.42 13.42 -25.95
CA VAL A 170 -3.09 14.37 -26.86
C VAL A 170 -3.51 13.73 -28.21
N SER A 171 -2.99 12.55 -28.54
CA SER A 171 -3.37 11.78 -29.74
C SER A 171 -4.47 10.74 -29.50
N GLY A 172 -4.92 10.58 -28.25
CA GLY A 172 -5.92 9.60 -27.83
C GLY A 172 -5.37 8.55 -26.87
N ASP A 173 -6.18 7.51 -26.64
CA ASP A 173 -5.87 6.39 -25.74
C ASP A 173 -4.75 5.52 -26.31
N GLY A 174 -3.92 4.95 -25.43
CA GLY A 174 -2.81 4.11 -25.85
C GLY A 174 -1.92 3.69 -24.69
N TYR A 175 -0.72 3.23 -25.03
CA TYR A 175 0.31 2.83 -24.06
C TYR A 175 1.53 3.72 -24.29
N TYR A 176 1.77 4.65 -23.37
CA TYR A 176 2.80 5.67 -23.52
C TYR A 176 3.78 5.62 -22.33
N PRO A 177 4.89 4.86 -22.45
CA PRO A 177 5.91 4.82 -21.41
C PRO A 177 6.76 6.08 -21.43
N LEU A 178 6.96 6.68 -20.26
CA LEU A 178 7.85 7.80 -20.00
C LEU A 178 8.88 7.38 -18.94
N GLU A 179 10.11 7.18 -19.37
CA GLU A 179 11.22 6.91 -18.48
C GLU A 179 11.92 8.22 -18.06
N PHE A 180 12.24 8.34 -16.78
CA PHE A 180 12.99 9.48 -16.26
C PHE A 180 13.91 9.07 -15.12
N ASP A 181 15.03 9.81 -15.02
CA ASP A 181 15.93 9.74 -13.88
C ASP A 181 15.20 10.30 -12.67
N VAL A 182 15.03 9.42 -11.70
CA VAL A 182 14.20 9.69 -10.55
C VAL A 182 14.97 10.66 -9.63
N THR A 183 16.30 10.62 -9.59
CA THR A 183 17.13 11.51 -8.74
C THR A 183 16.93 13.00 -9.00
N LYS A 184 16.48 13.35 -10.21
CA LYS A 184 16.07 14.72 -10.58
C LYS A 184 15.00 15.30 -9.65
N TYR A 185 14.20 14.44 -9.02
CA TYR A 185 13.05 14.82 -8.20
C TYR A 185 13.24 14.62 -6.69
N PHE A 186 14.31 13.94 -6.23
CA PHE A 186 14.54 13.69 -4.77
C PHE A 186 16.01 13.46 -4.34
N GLY A 187 17.02 13.54 -5.22
CA GLY A 187 18.41 13.16 -4.90
C GLY A 187 18.67 11.65 -5.01
N VAL A 188 19.70 11.10 -4.34
CA VAL A 188 20.19 9.71 -4.58
C VAL A 188 19.12 8.61 -4.30
N VAL A 189 18.97 7.64 -5.22
CA VAL A 189 18.20 6.41 -5.00
C VAL A 189 19.07 5.42 -4.22
N GLN A 190 18.54 4.90 -3.11
CA GLN A 190 19.21 3.84 -2.36
C GLN A 190 18.57 2.51 -2.76
N TYR A 191 19.31 1.74 -3.56
CA TYR A 191 19.10 0.32 -3.86
C TYR A 191 19.66 -0.57 -2.76
#